data_AF-A0A5S4SX57-F1
#
_entry.id   AF-A0A5S4SX57-F1
#
_cell.length_a   1.000
_cell.length_b   1.000
_cell.length_c   1.000
_cell.angle_alpha   90.00
_cell.angle_beta   90.00
_cell.angle_gamma   90.00
#
_symmetry.space_group_name_H-M   'P 1'
#
loop_
_entity.id
_entity.type
_entity.pdbx_description
1 polymer ?
#
loop_
_entity_poly.entity_id
_entity_poly.type
_entity_poly.pdbx_seq_one_letter_code
_entity_poly.pdbx_strand_id
1 'polypeptide(L)'
;MLYKYTVFCEIIELRRAGVRLAPKDWPTPVIGELRMVHESGSNNNLRRSLRRVTLYVHKGTRITPENYLVDPVVIDVLGDALLWRGYETKLTEHGLAEYEQLWLVRQRSRMDGPALPAFNAQAFVQQLPYIHEPPKPTPYSRG
;
A
#
# COMPACT_ATOMS: atom_id res chain seq x y z
N MET A 1 -7.67 6.13 21.25
CA MET A 1 -6.40 5.97 20.50
C MET A 1 -6.18 7.21 19.66
N LEU A 2 -5.22 8.07 20.02
CA LEU A 2 -5.10 9.43 19.51
C LEU A 2 -3.67 9.73 19.07
N TYR A 3 -3.33 9.35 17.85
CA TYR A 3 -2.33 9.98 16.98
C TYR A 3 -2.71 9.64 15.55
N LYS A 4 -3.72 10.35 15.02
CA LYS A 4 -4.20 10.18 13.65
C LYS A 4 -3.50 11.22 12.79
N TYR A 5 -2.28 10.93 12.34
CA TYR A 5 -1.69 11.69 11.25
C TYR A 5 -2.54 11.38 10.01
N THR A 6 -3.31 12.39 9.57
CA THR A 6 -4.10 12.33 8.35
C THR A 6 -3.40 13.16 7.29
N VAL A 7 -3.10 12.56 6.16
CA VAL A 7 -2.54 13.26 4.99
C VAL A 7 -3.45 13.00 3.80
N PHE A 8 -3.76 14.03 3.03
CA PHE A 8 -4.42 13.86 1.75
C PHE A 8 -3.39 13.42 0.71
N CYS A 9 -3.64 12.33 0.00
CA CYS A 9 -2.73 11.84 -1.02
C CYS A 9 -3.49 11.14 -2.15
N GLU A 10 -2.77 10.86 -3.23
CA GLU A 10 -3.12 9.79 -4.15
C GLU A 10 -2.11 8.65 -4.04
N ILE A 11 -2.59 7.43 -4.18
CA ILE A 11 -1.75 6.24 -4.23
C ILE A 11 -1.88 5.52 -5.57
N ILE A 12 -0.79 4.90 -6.02
CA ILE A 12 -0.78 3.94 -7.12
C ILE A 12 -0.17 2.64 -6.60
N GLU A 13 -0.95 1.56 -6.61
CA GLU A 13 -0.43 0.23 -6.27
C GLU A 13 0.41 -0.31 -7.42
N LEU A 14 1.64 -0.70 -7.13
CA LEU A 14 2.57 -1.26 -8.12
C LEU A 14 2.62 -2.79 -8.08
N ARG A 15 1.99 -3.42 -7.08
CA ARG A 15 1.81 -4.87 -7.01
C ARG A 15 0.34 -5.21 -6.76
N ARG A 16 -0.05 -6.41 -7.14
CA ARG A 16 -1.37 -6.96 -6.82
C ARG A 16 -1.26 -8.47 -6.63
N ALA A 17 -1.66 -8.96 -5.45
CA ALA A 17 -1.61 -10.39 -5.14
C ALA A 17 -0.22 -11.01 -5.38
N GLY A 18 0.83 -10.30 -4.93
CA GLY A 18 2.22 -10.74 -5.07
C GLY A 18 2.86 -10.48 -6.44
N VAL A 19 2.11 -10.08 -7.47
CA VAL A 19 2.65 -9.81 -8.82
C VAL A 19 2.96 -8.33 -8.98
N ARG A 20 4.14 -7.99 -9.53
CA ARG A 20 4.49 -6.62 -9.91
C ARG A 20 3.78 -6.24 -11.22
N LEU A 21 3.14 -5.08 -11.23
CA LEU A 21 2.48 -4.53 -12.41
C LEU A 21 3.49 -3.80 -13.29
N ALA A 22 3.43 -4.03 -14.61
CA ALA A 22 4.17 -3.21 -15.56
C ALA A 22 3.60 -1.79 -15.58
N PRO A 23 4.38 -0.74 -15.92
CA PRO A 23 3.91 0.64 -15.91
C PRO A 23 2.60 0.90 -16.67
N LYS A 24 2.41 0.22 -17.81
CA LYS A 24 1.18 0.31 -18.61
C LYS A 24 -0.07 -0.28 -17.92
N ASP A 25 0.15 -1.15 -16.94
CA ASP A 25 -0.89 -1.87 -16.20
C ASP A 25 -1.11 -1.28 -14.80
N TRP A 26 -0.46 -0.15 -14.48
CA TRP A 26 -0.68 0.54 -13.22
C TRP A 26 -2.12 1.07 -13.14
N PRO A 27 -2.78 0.89 -11.99
CA PRO A 27 -4.14 1.37 -11.83
C PRO A 27 -4.18 2.91 -11.83
N THR A 28 -5.37 3.46 -12.10
CA THR A 28 -5.63 4.89 -11.89
C THR A 28 -5.34 5.26 -10.42
N PRO A 29 -4.71 6.43 -10.15
CA PRO A 29 -4.44 6.85 -8.79
C PRO A 29 -5.72 6.92 -7.94
N VAL A 30 -5.67 6.37 -6.74
CA VAL A 30 -6.77 6.43 -5.77
C VAL A 30 -6.51 7.58 -4.81
N ILE A 31 -7.41 8.56 -4.79
CA ILE A 31 -7.31 9.75 -3.94
C ILE A 31 -8.02 9.48 -2.62
N GLY A 32 -7.38 9.83 -1.50
CA GLY A 32 -7.98 9.65 -0.20
C GLY A 32 -7.20 10.24 0.97
N GLU A 33 -7.73 9.97 2.16
CA GLU A 33 -7.15 10.30 3.45
C GLU A 33 -6.30 9.12 3.93
N LEU A 34 -4.98 9.27 3.87
CA LEU A 34 -4.07 8.30 4.45
C LEU A 34 -4.02 8.50 5.96
N ARG A 35 -4.35 7.44 6.70
CA ARG A 35 -4.36 7.43 8.16
C ARG A 35 -3.49 6.29 8.65
N MET A 36 -2.61 6.58 9.60
CA MET A 36 -1.76 5.57 10.25
C MET A 36 -2.28 5.22 11.64
N VAL A 37 -2.26 3.93 11.97
CA VAL A 37 -2.56 3.40 13.31
C VAL A 37 -1.52 2.36 13.72
N HIS A 38 -1.33 2.19 15.03
CA HIS A 38 -0.51 1.11 15.59
C HIS A 38 -1.41 -0.06 16.01
N GLU A 39 -1.31 -1.20 15.33
CA GLU A 39 -2.01 -2.40 15.73
C GLU A 39 -1.17 -3.17 16.76
N SER A 40 -1.69 -3.37 17.96
CA SER A 40 -1.06 -4.21 18.98
C SER A 40 -0.99 -5.66 18.49
N GLY A 41 0.10 -6.37 18.81
CA GLY A 41 0.24 -7.80 18.51
C GLY A 41 -0.83 -8.70 19.15
N SER A 42 -1.53 -8.22 20.18
CA SER A 42 -2.69 -8.91 20.75
C SER A 42 -3.91 -8.95 19.82
N ASN A 43 -3.95 -8.08 18.82
CA ASN A 43 -5.13 -7.82 17.98
C ASN A 43 -4.88 -8.14 16.50
N ASN A 44 -3.73 -8.73 16.15
CA ASN A 44 -3.42 -9.12 14.77
C ASN A 44 -2.88 -10.55 14.70
N ASN A 45 -3.04 -11.18 13.54
CA ASN A 45 -2.62 -12.56 13.30
C ASN A 45 -1.09 -12.76 13.31
N LEU A 46 -0.33 -11.66 13.38
CA LEU A 46 1.12 -11.64 13.27
C LEU A 46 1.82 -11.56 14.64
N ARG A 47 1.04 -11.45 15.73
CA ARG A 47 1.50 -11.46 17.13
C ARG A 47 2.62 -10.47 17.45
N ARG A 48 2.77 -9.42 16.66
CA ARG A 48 3.73 -8.32 16.85
C ARG A 48 3.03 -6.98 16.67
N SER A 49 3.53 -5.93 17.32
CA SER A 49 2.99 -4.58 17.11
C SER A 49 3.38 -4.08 15.72
N LEU A 50 2.39 -3.65 14.95
CA LEU A 50 2.55 -3.27 13.55
C LEU A 50 2.02 -1.88 13.31
N ARG A 51 2.61 -1.19 12.33
CA ARG A 51 2.03 0.05 11.81
C ARG A 51 1.13 -0.33 10.65
N ARG A 52 -0.12 0.12 10.66
CA ARG A 52 -1.01 0.00 9.51
C ARG A 52 -1.33 1.38 9.00
N VAL A 53 -1.13 1.57 7.70
CA VAL A 53 -1.69 2.71 6.99
C VAL A 53 -2.87 2.26 6.17
N THR A 54 -3.94 3.05 6.21
CA THR A 54 -5.15 2.78 5.46
C THR A 54 -5.52 4.04 4.70
N LEU A 55 -5.76 3.90 3.40
CA LEU A 55 -6.34 4.94 2.58
C LEU A 55 -7.85 4.89 2.72
N TYR A 56 -8.43 6.01 3.17
CA TYR A 56 -9.87 6.17 3.26
C TYR A 56 -10.37 7.05 2.13
N VAL A 57 -11.34 6.55 1.37
CA VAL A 57 -11.87 7.20 0.17
C VAL A 57 -13.28 7.71 0.46
N HIS A 58 -13.61 8.87 -0.09
CA HIS A 58 -14.95 9.46 -0.03
C HIS A 58 -15.84 8.82 -1.11
N LYS A 59 -16.91 8.14 -0.69
CA LYS A 59 -17.94 7.57 -1.57
C LYS A 59 -19.27 8.25 -1.22
N GLY A 60 -19.57 9.33 -1.94
CA GLY A 60 -20.66 10.24 -1.55
C GLY A 60 -20.33 10.93 -0.23
N THR A 61 -21.23 10.84 0.75
CA THR A 61 -21.01 11.40 2.10
C THR A 61 -20.28 10.46 3.06
N ARG A 62 -19.94 9.23 2.62
CA ARG A 62 -19.32 8.21 3.45
C ARG A 62 -17.82 8.12 3.21
N ILE A 63 -17.06 7.93 4.29
CA ILE A 63 -15.63 7.67 4.24
C ILE A 63 -15.39 6.19 4.52
N THR A 64 -14.84 5.48 3.54
CA THR A 64 -14.68 4.01 3.58
C THR A 64 -13.20 3.63 3.46
N PRO A 65 -12.68 2.69 4.26
CA PRO A 65 -11.34 2.15 4.04
C PRO A 65 -11.30 1.36 2.72
N GLU A 66 -10.34 1.66 1.85
CA GLU A 66 -10.25 1.03 0.52
C GLU A 66 -8.97 0.21 0.36
N ASN A 67 -7.81 0.82 0.64
CA ASN A 67 -6.51 0.16 0.55
C ASN A 67 -5.80 0.25 1.91
N TYR A 68 -4.97 -0.74 2.22
CA TYR A 68 -4.12 -0.68 3.40
C TYR A 68 -2.75 -1.29 3.13
N LEU A 69 -1.76 -0.85 3.91
CA LEU A 69 -0.41 -1.36 3.89
C LEU A 69 0.06 -1.57 5.33
N VAL A 70 0.53 -2.77 5.62
CA VAL A 70 1.07 -3.17 6.93
C VAL A 70 2.58 -2.99 6.93
N ASP A 71 3.10 -2.47 8.05
CA ASP A 71 4.50 -2.07 8.24
C ASP A 71 5.07 -1.26 7.08
N PRO A 72 4.43 -0.13 6.74
CA PRO A 72 4.91 0.73 5.67
C PRO A 72 6.29 1.29 6.02
N VAL A 73 7.19 1.22 5.05
CA VAL A 73 8.50 1.88 5.05
C VAL A 73 8.65 2.66 3.75
N VAL A 74 9.14 3.89 3.85
CA VAL A 74 9.55 4.67 2.67
C VAL A 74 10.90 4.10 2.24
N ILE A 75 11.00 3.64 0.99
CA ILE A 75 12.21 3.03 0.46
C ILE A 75 12.90 3.87 -0.61
N ASP A 76 12.18 4.80 -1.25
CA ASP A 76 12.75 5.71 -2.24
C ASP A 76 11.86 6.95 -2.46
N VAL A 77 12.38 7.93 -3.20
CA VAL A 77 11.65 9.11 -3.70
C VAL A 77 11.83 9.20 -5.22
N LEU A 78 10.75 9.02 -5.96
CA LEU A 78 10.74 9.00 -7.42
C LEU A 78 10.02 10.26 -7.92
N GLY A 79 10.80 11.28 -8.31
CA GLY A 79 10.24 12.57 -8.70
C GLY A 79 9.49 13.23 -7.54
N ASP A 80 8.16 13.37 -7.67
CA ASP A 80 7.28 13.92 -6.65
C ASP A 80 6.54 12.84 -5.83
N ALA A 81 6.84 11.55 -6.04
CA ALA A 81 6.21 10.42 -5.37
C ALA A 81 7.16 9.77 -4.36
N LEU A 82 6.63 9.43 -3.18
CA LEU A 82 7.31 8.57 -2.22
C LEU A 82 7.03 7.11 -2.58
N LEU A 83 8.07 6.28 -2.72
CA LEU A 83 7.90 4.84 -2.91
C LEU A 83 7.84 4.16 -1.54
N TRP A 84 6.67 3.60 -1.23
CA TRP A 84 6.39 2.91 0.02
C TRP A 84 6.39 1.41 -0.22
N ARG A 85 6.98 0.65 0.71
CA ARG A 85 6.93 -0.81 0.77
C ARG A 85 6.26 -1.26 2.04
N GLY A 86 5.48 -2.33 1.96
CA GLY A 86 4.93 -3.02 3.12
C GLY A 86 4.24 -4.29 2.68
N TYR A 87 3.23 -4.72 3.43
CA TYR A 87 2.53 -5.97 3.18
C TYR A 87 1.02 -5.78 3.09
N GLU A 88 0.38 -6.53 2.20
CA GLU A 88 -1.05 -6.79 2.23
C GLU A 88 -1.29 -8.23 2.71
N THR A 89 -2.38 -8.47 3.43
CA THR A 89 -2.81 -9.82 3.78
C THR A 89 -4.02 -10.21 2.96
N LYS A 90 -4.01 -11.40 2.36
CA LYS A 90 -5.15 -11.93 1.60
C LYS A 90 -5.46 -13.35 2.03
N LEU A 91 -6.74 -13.63 2.19
CA LEU A 91 -7.22 -14.98 2.41
C LEU A 91 -7.13 -15.74 1.08
N THR A 92 -6.46 -16.89 1.11
CA THR A 92 -6.32 -17.83 -0.01
C THR A 92 -6.96 -19.16 0.37
N GLU A 93 -7.03 -20.09 -0.59
CA GLU A 93 -7.48 -21.47 -0.33
C GLU A 93 -6.60 -22.22 0.68
N HIS A 94 -5.35 -21.77 0.88
CA HIS A 94 -4.39 -22.34 1.83
C HIS A 94 -4.30 -21.56 3.15
N GLY A 95 -5.17 -20.56 3.36
CA GLY A 95 -5.16 -19.72 4.55
C GLY A 95 -4.72 -18.28 4.26
N LEU A 96 -4.38 -17.54 5.33
CA LEU A 96 -3.96 -16.14 5.22
C LEU A 96 -2.52 -16.07 4.69
N ALA A 97 -2.32 -15.40 3.56
CA ALA A 97 -1.01 -15.15 2.98
C ALA A 97 -0.66 -13.66 3.07
N GLU A 98 0.62 -13.39 3.32
CA GLU A 98 1.20 -12.05 3.24
C GLU A 98 1.86 -11.85 1.88
N TYR A 99 1.53 -10.75 1.22
CA TYR A 99 2.15 -10.35 -0.04
C TYR A 99 2.83 -9.01 0.15
N GLU A 100 4.11 -8.93 -0.24
CA GLU A 100 4.76 -7.63 -0.34
C GLU A 100 4.02 -6.75 -1.37
N GLN A 101 3.83 -5.50 -0.99
CA GLN A 101 3.13 -4.47 -1.76
C GLN A 101 4.00 -3.22 -1.85
N LEU A 102 3.90 -2.53 -2.99
CA LEU A 102 4.60 -1.28 -3.27
C LEU A 102 3.58 -0.22 -3.68
N TRP A 103 3.61 0.94 -3.03
CA TRP A 103 2.76 2.08 -3.37
C TRP A 103 3.62 3.27 -3.80
N LEU A 104 3.24 3.94 -4.88
CA LEU A 104 3.63 5.34 -5.09
C LEU A 104 2.64 6.21 -4.32
N VAL A 105 3.15 7.05 -3.43
CA VAL A 105 2.33 7.96 -2.62
C VAL A 105 2.70 9.39 -2.98
N ARG A 106 1.73 10.15 -3.47
CA ARG A 106 1.92 11.57 -3.81
C ARG A 106 1.02 12.43 -2.94
N GLN A 107 1.64 13.35 -2.19
CA GLN A 107 0.90 14.22 -1.28
C GLN A 107 0.05 15.24 -2.06
N ARG A 108 -1.16 15.46 -1.57
CA ARG A 108 -2.09 16.47 -2.06
C ARG A 108 -2.30 17.52 -0.97
N SER A 109 -2.52 18.77 -1.36
CA SER A 109 -2.84 19.85 -0.42
C SER A 109 -4.27 19.75 0.12
N ARG A 110 -5.19 19.20 -0.68
CA ARG A 110 -6.62 19.03 -0.36
C ARG A 110 -7.21 17.83 -1.11
N MET A 111 -8.29 17.26 -0.56
CA MET A 111 -9.02 16.15 -1.18
C MET A 111 -9.55 16.54 -2.56
N ASP A 112 -10.40 17.57 -2.60
CA ASP A 112 -11.09 18.05 -3.81
C ASP A 112 -10.26 19.03 -4.64
N GLY A 113 -8.93 18.90 -4.56
CA GLY A 113 -8.00 19.70 -5.36
C GLY A 113 -7.96 19.25 -6.81
N PRO A 114 -7.33 20.05 -7.70
CA PRO A 114 -7.05 19.59 -9.05
C PRO A 114 -6.31 18.25 -9.03
N ALA A 115 -6.51 17.43 -10.07
CA ALA A 115 -5.71 16.24 -10.27
C ALA A 115 -4.21 16.62 -10.34
N LEU A 116 -3.34 15.80 -9.75
CA LEU A 116 -1.92 15.99 -9.96
C LEU A 116 -1.58 15.65 -11.42
N PRO A 117 -0.50 16.24 -12.00
CA PRO A 117 -0.01 15.81 -13.30
C PRO A 117 0.24 14.30 -13.31
N ALA A 118 0.02 13.65 -14.45
CA ALA A 118 0.28 12.22 -14.59
C ALA A 118 1.73 11.89 -14.20
N PHE A 119 1.90 10.83 -13.40
CA PHE A 119 3.23 10.42 -12.96
C PHE A 119 4.04 9.85 -14.14
N ASN A 120 5.26 10.33 -14.33
CA ASN A 120 6.14 9.87 -15.41
C ASN A 120 6.81 8.53 -15.06
N ALA A 121 6.04 7.45 -15.12
CA ALA A 121 6.52 6.10 -14.78
C ALA A 121 7.76 5.67 -15.58
N GLN A 122 7.82 6.04 -16.86
CA GLN A 122 8.89 5.63 -17.76
C GLN A 122 10.26 6.19 -17.35
N ALA A 123 10.30 7.38 -16.76
CA ALA A 123 11.55 7.98 -16.27
C ALA A 123 12.14 7.25 -15.07
N PHE A 124 11.33 6.52 -14.29
CA PHE A 124 11.75 5.95 -13.00
C PHE A 124 11.66 4.42 -12.93
N VAL A 125 11.21 3.74 -13.99
CA VAL A 125 10.98 2.29 -13.98
C VAL A 125 12.24 1.47 -13.61
N GLN A 126 13.42 1.97 -13.96
CA GLN A 126 14.71 1.32 -13.67
C GLN A 126 15.16 1.47 -12.20
N GLN A 127 14.58 2.41 -11.46
CA GLN A 127 14.89 2.65 -10.04
C GLN A 127 14.01 1.79 -9.11
N LEU A 128 12.94 1.21 -9.64
CA LEU A 128 12.05 0.36 -8.85
C LEU A 128 12.76 -0.94 -8.44
N PRO A 129 12.70 -1.33 -7.15
CA PRO A 129 13.48 -2.43 -6.60
C PRO A 129 13.30 -3.73 -7.40
N TYR A 130 14.42 -4.41 -7.64
CA TYR A 130 14.47 -5.73 -8.25
C TYR A 130 13.85 -6.77 -7.31
N ILE A 131 13.12 -7.73 -7.87
CA ILE A 131 12.27 -8.68 -7.14
C ILE A 131 13.13 -9.81 -6.55
N HIS A 132 12.96 -10.09 -5.25
CA HIS A 132 13.15 -11.45 -4.74
C HIS A 132 11.93 -12.28 -5.12
N GLU A 133 12.14 -13.43 -5.77
CA GLU A 133 11.08 -14.40 -6.09
C GLU A 133 10.11 -14.54 -4.90
N PRO A 134 8.79 -14.70 -5.16
CA PRO A 134 7.83 -14.90 -4.08
C PRO A 134 8.32 -16.03 -3.16
N PRO A 135 8.23 -15.88 -1.83
CA PRO A 135 8.62 -16.94 -0.93
C PRO A 135 7.85 -18.20 -1.32
N LYS A 136 8.58 -19.31 -1.49
CA LYS A 136 7.96 -20.61 -1.77
C LYS A 136 6.88 -20.86 -0.71
N PRO A 137 5.66 -21.29 -1.10
CA PRO A 137 4.62 -21.60 -0.14
C PRO A 137 5.17 -22.61 0.87
N THR A 138 5.06 -22.28 2.15
CA THR A 138 5.45 -23.19 3.22
C THR A 138 4.47 -24.36 3.20
N PRO A 139 4.91 -25.61 2.95
CA PRO A 139 3.98 -26.72 2.90
C PRO A 139 3.32 -26.88 4.26
N TYR A 140 1.99 -26.93 4.27
CA TYR A 140 1.22 -27.34 5.44
C TYR A 140 1.51 -28.81 5.73
N SER A 141 2.35 -29.10 6.71
CA SER A 141 2.43 -30.42 7.32
C SER A 141 1.19 -30.61 8.19
N ARG A 142 0.23 -31.42 7.73
CA ARG A 142 -0.82 -31.94 8.63
C ARG A 142 -0.15 -32.91 9.59
N GLY A 143 -0.08 -32.53 10.86
CA GLY A 143 0.07 -33.48 11.97
C GLY A 143 -1.26 -34.15 12.30
#